data_AF-A0A1F8YFD9-F1
#
_entry.id   AF-A0A1F8YFD9-F1
#
_cell.length_a   1.000
_cell.length_b   1.000
_cell.length_c   1.000
_cell.angle_alpha   90.00
_cell.angle_beta   90.00
_cell.angle_gamma   90.00
#
_symmetry.space_group_name_H-M   'P 1'
#
loop_
_entity.id
_entity.type
_entity.pdbx_description
1 polymer ?
#
loop_
_entity_poly.entity_id
_entity_poly.type
_entity_poly.pdbx_seq_one_letter_code
_entity_poly.pdbx_strand_id
1 'polypeptide(L)'
;MGRSARRDKIDKGRDTLPKGGGFIKRTRVSIAFLVLGLFYISACTRHEEANARSKNNGAVKVFKPVISMDNERRLQEAVENGYHVWRKNAVDAAHAALVNEGVNVTINDLKLLSENGKEAVVTAQDKRMTHYKIICQRLIKPDGIWTATEIDMVTLNVMEEMEGKSN
;
A
#
# COMPACT_ATOMS: atom_id res chain seq x y z
N MET A 1 -48.63 30.23 -14.99
CA MET A 1 -49.44 30.00 -13.77
C MET A 1 -50.74 29.35 -14.19
N GLY A 2 -50.87 28.04 -13.97
CA GLY A 2 -51.99 27.23 -14.45
C GLY A 2 -51.90 25.83 -13.85
N ARG A 3 -53.02 25.35 -13.34
CA ARG A 3 -53.20 24.12 -12.56
C ARG A 3 -53.27 22.86 -13.44
N SER A 4 -52.86 21.74 -12.83
CA SER A 4 -53.56 20.44 -12.80
C SER A 4 -53.65 19.55 -14.06
N ALA A 5 -53.00 18.39 -13.92
CA ALA A 5 -53.47 17.02 -14.17
C ALA A 5 -54.14 16.61 -15.49
N ARG A 6 -53.53 15.63 -16.17
CA ARG A 6 -54.10 14.52 -16.98
C ARG A 6 -53.03 13.41 -16.98
N ARG A 7 -53.19 12.20 -16.41
CA ARG A 7 -54.07 11.05 -16.75
C ARG A 7 -54.39 10.97 -18.24
N ASP A 8 -53.80 10.00 -18.93
CA ASP A 8 -54.49 9.13 -19.90
C ASP A 8 -53.76 7.79 -20.03
N LYS A 9 -54.52 6.70 -19.84
CA LYS A 9 -54.25 5.34 -20.31
C LYS A 9 -54.36 5.33 -21.85
N ILE A 10 -53.84 4.32 -22.54
CA ILE A 10 -54.52 3.59 -23.64
C ILE A 10 -53.64 2.43 -24.18
N ASP A 11 -54.34 1.30 -24.35
CA ASP A 11 -54.22 0.10 -25.20
C ASP A 11 -52.88 -0.37 -25.83
N LYS A 12 -52.49 -1.66 -25.77
CA LYS A 12 -53.08 -2.90 -26.33
C LYS A 12 -53.34 -2.88 -27.86
N GLY A 13 -52.37 -3.41 -28.62
CA GLY A 13 -52.55 -3.99 -29.97
C GLY A 13 -51.31 -4.83 -30.31
N ARG A 14 -51.36 -6.16 -30.24
CA ARG A 14 -51.78 -7.17 -31.23
C ARG A 14 -50.91 -7.29 -32.49
N ASP A 15 -50.31 -8.48 -32.57
CA ASP A 15 -50.11 -9.36 -33.72
C ASP A 15 -49.30 -8.88 -34.93
N THR A 16 -48.23 -9.61 -35.25
CA THR A 16 -48.28 -10.63 -36.32
C THR A 16 -46.95 -11.40 -36.43
N LEU A 17 -47.06 -12.72 -36.40
CA LEU A 17 -46.06 -13.68 -36.84
C LEU A 17 -46.05 -13.78 -38.36
N PRO A 18 -44.90 -14.08 -38.98
CA PRO A 18 -44.87 -15.02 -40.10
C PRO A 18 -44.20 -16.36 -39.73
N LYS A 19 -44.80 -17.41 -40.28
CA LYS A 19 -44.39 -18.82 -40.29
C LYS A 19 -43.33 -19.08 -41.36
N GLY A 20 -42.50 -20.10 -41.13
CA GLY A 20 -41.62 -20.76 -42.11
C GLY A 20 -40.28 -21.06 -41.45
N GLY A 21 -39.91 -22.29 -41.09
CA GLY A 21 -40.02 -23.53 -41.86
C GLY A 21 -38.63 -23.83 -42.45
N GLY A 22 -37.77 -24.53 -41.70
CA GLY A 22 -36.40 -24.82 -42.13
C GLY A 22 -35.68 -25.79 -41.20
N PHE A 23 -35.76 -27.07 -41.54
CA PHE A 23 -35.19 -28.23 -40.87
C PHE A 23 -33.69 -28.34 -41.21
N ILE A 24 -32.75 -28.03 -40.30
CA ILE A 24 -31.33 -28.36 -40.53
C ILE A 24 -30.63 -28.83 -39.24
N LYS A 25 -30.45 -30.15 -39.19
CA LYS A 25 -29.29 -30.95 -38.75
C LYS A 25 -28.56 -30.57 -37.44
N ARG A 26 -28.56 -31.58 -36.55
CA ARG A 26 -27.48 -31.94 -35.61
C ARG A 26 -26.10 -31.40 -36.03
N THR A 27 -25.52 -30.52 -35.22
CA THR A 27 -24.07 -30.39 -35.15
C THR A 27 -23.64 -30.09 -33.72
N ARG A 28 -23.00 -31.09 -33.11
CA ARG A 28 -22.38 -31.06 -31.78
C ARG A 28 -21.18 -30.12 -31.78
N VAL A 29 -21.37 -28.81 -31.68
CA VAL A 29 -20.23 -27.86 -31.56
C VAL A 29 -20.67 -26.64 -30.75
N SER A 30 -20.80 -26.76 -29.42
CA SER A 30 -20.85 -25.58 -28.52
C SER A 30 -20.66 -25.93 -27.03
N ILE A 31 -19.87 -26.98 -26.74
CA ILE A 31 -19.39 -27.22 -25.36
C ILE A 31 -17.92 -26.74 -25.22
N ALA A 32 -17.21 -26.58 -26.33
CA ALA A 32 -15.80 -26.13 -26.32
C ALA A 32 -15.63 -24.66 -25.88
N PHE A 33 -16.65 -23.80 -26.00
CA PHE A 33 -16.55 -22.40 -25.57
C PHE A 33 -16.86 -22.17 -24.08
N LEU A 34 -17.47 -23.15 -23.39
CA LEU A 34 -17.72 -23.06 -21.94
C LEU A 34 -16.54 -23.60 -21.10
N VAL A 35 -15.65 -24.39 -21.69
CA VAL A 35 -14.45 -24.92 -21.02
C VAL A 35 -13.25 -23.96 -21.12
N LEU A 36 -13.20 -23.10 -22.15
CA LEU A 36 -12.14 -22.09 -22.28
C LEU A 36 -12.30 -20.91 -21.30
N GLY A 37 -13.52 -20.66 -20.80
CA GLY A 37 -13.79 -19.61 -19.80
C GLY A 37 -13.44 -19.99 -18.37
N LEU A 38 -13.35 -21.29 -18.06
CA LEU A 38 -12.97 -21.77 -16.72
C LEU A 38 -11.46 -21.98 -16.54
N PHE A 39 -10.67 -21.96 -17.63
CA PHE A 39 -9.20 -21.98 -17.55
C PHE A 39 -8.57 -20.59 -17.39
N TYR A 40 -9.33 -19.50 -17.54
CA TYR A 40 -8.84 -18.13 -17.36
C TYR A 40 -8.83 -17.64 -15.89
N ILE A 41 -9.14 -18.53 -14.93
CA ILE A 41 -8.96 -18.28 -13.48
C ILE A 41 -7.66 -18.94 -12.97
N SER A 42 -6.80 -19.45 -13.87
CA SER A 42 -5.50 -20.02 -13.50
C SER A 42 -4.35 -19.26 -14.15
N ALA A 43 -4.10 -18.04 -13.66
CA ALA A 43 -2.78 -17.37 -13.61
C ALA A 43 -2.91 -15.92 -13.11
N CYS A 44 -3.53 -15.73 -11.95
CA CYS A 44 -3.13 -14.65 -11.05
C CYS A 44 -2.57 -15.29 -9.78
N THR A 45 -1.57 -16.15 -9.97
CA THR A 45 -0.50 -16.29 -8.97
C THR A 45 0.23 -14.94 -8.96
N ARG A 46 -0.37 -13.96 -8.29
CA ARG A 46 0.43 -12.89 -7.69
C ARG A 46 1.33 -13.61 -6.72
N HIS A 47 2.58 -13.75 -7.15
CA HIS A 47 3.78 -13.63 -6.34
C HIS A 47 3.39 -13.21 -4.91
N GLU A 48 3.13 -14.19 -4.04
CA GLU A 48 3.50 -14.03 -2.65
C GLU A 48 5.01 -13.89 -2.75
N GLU A 49 5.46 -12.63 -2.73
CA GLU A 49 6.80 -12.31 -2.33
C GLU A 49 7.11 -13.23 -1.17
N ALA A 50 8.11 -14.07 -1.38
CA ALA A 50 8.66 -14.89 -0.34
C ALA A 50 8.78 -13.98 0.87
N ASN A 51 7.90 -14.20 1.85
CA ASN A 51 8.06 -13.71 3.19
C ASN A 51 9.37 -14.36 3.61
N ALA A 52 10.47 -13.65 3.33
CA ALA A 52 11.78 -14.02 3.79
C ALA A 52 11.55 -14.25 5.27
N ARG A 53 11.70 -15.51 5.68
CA ARG A 53 11.68 -15.90 7.09
C ARG A 53 12.54 -14.87 7.80
N SER A 54 11.90 -13.90 8.44
CA SER A 54 12.54 -13.12 9.47
C SER A 54 12.88 -14.18 10.49
N LYS A 55 14.17 -14.58 10.49
CA LYS A 55 14.73 -15.37 11.56
C LYS A 55 14.50 -14.51 12.79
N ASN A 56 13.45 -14.83 13.53
CA ASN A 56 13.12 -14.22 14.80
C ASN A 56 14.22 -14.57 15.80
N ASN A 57 15.36 -13.92 15.66
CA ASN A 57 16.39 -13.85 16.67
C ASN A 57 16.15 -12.53 17.41
N GLY A 58 15.07 -12.48 18.19
CA GLY A 58 14.79 -11.41 19.16
C GLY A 58 14.08 -10.17 18.64
N ALA A 59 12.81 -10.28 18.23
CA ALA A 59 11.88 -9.14 18.19
C ALA A 59 11.05 -9.22 19.49
N VAL A 60 11.15 -8.36 20.50
CA VAL A 60 11.30 -6.91 20.56
C VAL A 60 10.15 -6.19 19.84
N LYS A 61 9.44 -5.35 20.60
CA LYS A 61 8.10 -4.83 20.28
C LYS A 61 8.15 -3.97 19.01
N VAL A 62 7.26 -4.29 18.08
CA VAL A 62 7.10 -3.65 16.76
C VAL A 62 5.93 -2.67 16.82
N PHE A 63 6.16 -1.45 16.35
CA PHE A 63 5.12 -0.44 16.13
C PHE A 63 4.94 -0.24 14.63
N LYS A 64 3.69 -0.29 14.18
CA LYS A 64 3.31 0.02 12.80
C LYS A 64 2.46 1.29 12.82
N PRO A 65 3.02 2.45 12.48
CA PRO A 65 2.28 3.69 12.40
C PRO A 65 1.06 3.54 11.48
N VAL A 66 -0.07 4.14 11.87
CA VAL A 66 -1.28 4.13 11.03
C VAL A 66 -1.09 5.17 9.92
N ILE A 67 -0.91 4.70 8.69
CA ILE A 67 -0.64 5.56 7.54
C ILE A 67 -1.90 5.69 6.68
N SER A 68 -2.34 6.93 6.45
CA SER A 68 -3.39 7.25 5.48
C SER A 68 -2.78 7.75 4.18
N MET A 69 -3.05 7.04 3.09
CA MET A 69 -2.52 7.40 1.76
C MET A 69 -2.99 8.78 1.27
N ASP A 70 -4.19 9.21 1.66
CA ASP A 70 -4.70 10.54 1.31
C ASP A 70 -3.92 11.65 2.04
N ASN A 71 -3.58 11.43 3.30
CA ASN A 71 -2.76 12.37 4.06
C ASN A 71 -1.34 12.45 3.48
N GLU A 72 -0.74 11.31 3.15
CA GLU A 72 0.60 11.27 2.54
C GLU A 72 0.61 11.96 1.17
N ARG A 73 -0.44 11.81 0.35
CA ARG A 73 -0.58 12.55 -0.91
C ARG A 73 -0.66 14.07 -0.67
N ARG A 74 -1.47 14.51 0.30
CA ARG A 74 -1.57 15.93 0.66
C ARG A 74 -0.24 16.50 1.16
N LEU A 75 0.51 15.71 1.93
CA LEU A 75 1.83 16.08 2.42
C LEU A 75 2.86 16.15 1.29
N GLN A 76 2.80 15.23 0.34
CA GLN A 76 3.63 15.26 -0.87
C GLN A 76 3.42 16.56 -1.66
N GLU A 77 2.17 16.93 -1.90
CA GLU A 77 1.82 18.19 -2.57
C GLU A 77 2.32 19.42 -1.79
N ALA A 78 2.19 19.40 -0.46
CA ALA A 78 2.72 20.48 0.38
C ALA A 78 4.25 20.61 0.26
N VAL A 79 4.97 19.48 0.21
CA VAL A 79 6.42 19.45 0.04
C VAL A 79 6.88 19.90 -1.35
N GLU A 80 6.12 19.55 -2.38
CA GLU A 80 6.34 20.04 -3.75
C GLU A 80 6.14 21.56 -3.84
N ASN A 81 5.21 22.12 -3.05
CA ASN A 81 5.01 23.56 -2.92
C ASN A 81 6.01 24.25 -1.97
N GLY A 82 7.03 23.54 -1.47
CA GLY A 82 8.10 24.10 -0.65
C GLY A 82 7.85 24.10 0.87
N TYR A 83 6.74 23.53 1.34
CA TYR A 83 6.49 23.37 2.79
C TYR A 83 7.15 22.09 3.32
N HIS A 84 7.44 21.99 4.62
CA HIS A 84 7.91 20.75 5.27
C HIS A 84 9.08 20.02 4.55
N VAL A 85 10.03 20.77 3.99
CA VAL A 85 11.15 20.22 3.20
C VAL A 85 11.99 19.18 3.94
N TRP A 86 11.99 19.20 5.28
CA TRP A 86 12.63 18.19 6.13
C TRP A 86 12.12 16.78 5.87
N ARG A 87 10.87 16.60 5.39
CA ARG A 87 10.33 15.27 5.02
C ARG A 87 11.03 14.62 3.81
N LYS A 88 11.88 15.36 3.09
CA LYS A 88 12.74 14.79 2.04
C LYS A 88 13.94 14.02 2.58
N ASN A 89 14.25 14.18 3.87
CA ASN A 89 15.29 13.44 4.56
C ASN A 89 14.68 12.31 5.41
N ALA A 90 15.24 11.11 5.27
CA ALA A 90 14.76 9.93 5.99
C ALA A 90 14.97 10.06 7.50
N VAL A 91 16.06 10.70 7.94
CA VAL A 91 16.38 10.87 9.36
C VAL A 91 15.37 11.78 10.07
N ASP A 92 15.01 12.90 9.44
CA ASP A 92 14.01 13.84 9.98
C ASP A 92 12.62 13.18 10.05
N ALA A 93 12.25 12.40 9.02
CA ALA A 93 11.00 11.65 9.01
C ALA A 93 10.95 10.58 10.12
N ALA A 94 12.06 9.87 10.33
CA ALA A 94 12.19 8.89 11.42
C ALA A 94 12.11 9.55 12.80
N HIS A 95 12.77 10.71 12.99
CA HIS A 95 12.72 11.48 14.23
C HIS A 95 11.29 11.88 14.57
N ALA A 96 10.58 12.47 13.61
CA ALA A 96 9.19 12.88 13.79
C ALA A 96 8.28 11.70 14.18
N ALA A 97 8.49 10.53 13.57
CA ALA A 97 7.72 9.33 13.88
C ALA A 97 7.96 8.84 15.32
N LEU A 98 9.22 8.80 15.77
CA LEU A 98 9.56 8.40 17.14
C LEU A 98 8.98 9.36 18.18
N VAL A 99 9.03 10.67 17.91
CA VAL A 99 8.42 11.69 18.79
C VAL A 99 6.90 11.52 18.87
N ASN A 100 6.23 11.19 17.75
CA ASN A 100 4.79 10.93 17.74
C ASN A 100 4.39 9.69 18.56
N GLU A 101 5.26 8.67 18.60
CA GLU A 101 5.09 7.49 19.46
C GLU A 101 5.46 7.76 20.95
N GLY A 102 5.86 8.99 21.28
CA GLY A 102 6.23 9.40 22.64
C GLY A 102 7.64 8.97 23.06
N VAL A 103 8.48 8.58 22.10
CA VAL A 103 9.88 8.19 22.35
C VAL A 103 10.75 9.45 22.39
N ASN A 104 11.51 9.63 23.48
CA ASN A 104 12.39 10.77 23.65
C ASN A 104 13.77 10.49 23.06
N VAL A 105 13.95 10.87 21.79
CA VAL A 105 15.21 10.76 21.03
C VAL A 105 15.65 12.13 20.52
N THR A 106 16.96 12.38 20.55
CA THR A 106 17.54 13.57 19.91
C THR A 106 17.86 13.25 18.46
N ILE A 107 17.77 14.24 17.57
CA ILE A 107 18.09 14.01 16.15
C ILE A 107 19.55 13.54 15.94
N ASN A 108 20.47 13.95 16.80
CA ASN A 108 21.88 13.53 16.76
C ASN A 108 22.10 12.06 17.11
N ASP A 109 21.12 11.44 17.78
CA ASP A 109 21.16 10.03 18.18
C ASP A 109 20.63 9.12 17.07
N LEU A 110 20.16 9.69 15.96
CA LEU A 110 19.71 8.96 14.78
C LEU A 110 20.86 8.80 13.78
N LYS A 111 20.97 7.60 13.22
CA LYS A 111 21.94 7.28 12.17
C LYS A 111 21.24 6.63 10.99
N LEU A 112 21.59 7.07 9.79
CA LEU A 112 21.18 6.41 8.56
C LEU A 112 22.09 5.21 8.31
N LEU A 113 21.54 4.00 8.29
CA LEU A 113 22.31 2.78 7.99
C LEU A 113 22.34 2.49 6.50
N SER A 114 21.19 2.60 5.84
CA SER A 114 21.08 2.44 4.41
C SER A 114 19.99 3.33 3.86
N GLU A 115 20.19 3.79 2.63
CA GLU A 115 19.18 4.48 1.85
C GLU A 115 19.23 3.93 0.42
N ASN A 116 18.07 3.47 -0.04
CA ASN A 116 17.80 3.15 -1.43
C ASN A 116 16.67 4.06 -1.90
N GLY A 117 16.46 4.23 -3.21
CA GLY A 117 15.47 5.17 -3.76
C GLY A 117 14.02 4.98 -3.29
N LYS A 118 13.69 3.85 -2.65
CA LYS A 118 12.34 3.54 -2.14
C LYS A 118 12.28 3.32 -0.63
N GLU A 119 13.37 2.89 -0.01
CA GLU A 119 13.42 2.49 1.40
C GLU A 119 14.71 2.99 2.04
N ALA A 120 14.61 3.48 3.27
CA ALA A 120 15.72 3.87 4.11
C ALA A 120 15.59 3.21 5.48
N VAL A 121 16.72 2.73 6.00
CA VAL A 121 16.80 2.17 7.35
C VAL A 121 17.55 3.16 8.22
N VAL A 122 16.87 3.70 9.21
CA VAL A 122 17.41 4.61 10.21
C VAL A 122 17.44 3.87 11.54
N THR A 123 18.49 4.07 12.31
CA THR A 123 18.55 3.58 13.69
C THR A 123 18.58 4.74 14.66
N ALA A 124 18.10 4.49 15.88
CA ALA A 124 18.11 5.47 16.94
C ALA A 124 18.42 4.79 18.27
N GLN A 125 18.96 5.56 19.21
CA GLN A 125 19.09 5.16 20.60
C GLN A 125 18.38 6.19 21.49
N ASP A 126 17.53 5.75 22.42
CA ASP A 126 16.95 6.64 23.41
C ASP A 126 17.89 6.86 24.60
N LYS A 127 17.53 7.81 25.47
CA LYS A 127 18.28 8.09 26.70
C LYS A 127 18.33 6.94 27.70
N ARG A 128 17.50 5.90 27.52
CA ARG A 128 17.47 4.69 28.36
C ARG A 128 18.27 3.55 27.74
N MET A 129 19.06 3.82 26.69
CA MET A 129 19.85 2.83 25.95
C MET A 129 19.00 1.78 25.23
N THR A 130 17.74 2.13 24.91
CA THR A 130 16.87 1.33 24.06
C THR A 130 17.19 1.64 22.61
N HIS A 131 17.41 0.60 21.81
CA HIS A 131 17.74 0.73 20.40
C HIS A 131 16.49 0.56 19.55
N TYR A 132 16.42 1.35 18.48
CA TYR A 132 15.33 1.34 17.53
C TYR A 132 15.90 1.17 16.13
N LYS A 133 15.20 0.36 15.33
CA LYS A 133 15.33 0.30 13.89
C LYS A 133 14.05 0.84 13.29
N ILE A 134 14.17 1.86 12.46
CA ILE A 134 13.07 2.56 11.81
C ILE A 134 13.21 2.33 10.31
N ILE A 135 12.16 1.77 9.71
CA ILE A 135 12.06 1.60 8.28
C ILE A 135 11.23 2.76 7.74
N CYS A 136 11.84 3.56 6.88
CA CYS A 136 11.19 4.65 6.17
C CYS A 136 11.01 4.28 4.70
N GLN A 137 9.86 4.59 4.11
CA GLN A 137 9.59 4.35 2.71
C GLN A 137 9.01 5.58 2.02
N ARG A 138 9.28 5.70 0.72
CA ARG A 138 8.62 6.64 -0.16
C ARG A 138 7.39 6.00 -0.76
N LEU A 139 6.21 6.40 -0.27
CA LEU A 139 4.95 5.71 -0.58
C LEU A 139 4.25 6.26 -1.84
N ILE A 140 4.44 7.54 -2.18
CA ILE A 140 3.70 8.21 -3.26
C ILE A 140 4.52 8.31 -4.54
N LYS A 141 5.78 8.77 -4.44
CA LYS A 141 6.70 8.95 -5.58
C LYS A 141 8.13 8.53 -5.20
N PRO A 142 8.95 8.01 -6.13
CA PRO A 142 10.32 7.58 -5.86
C PRO A 142 11.26 8.69 -5.35
N ASP A 143 10.95 9.95 -5.60
CA ASP A 143 11.69 11.15 -5.15
C ASP A 143 10.87 11.98 -4.15
N GLY A 144 9.80 11.38 -3.61
CA GLY A 144 8.87 12.03 -2.72
C GLY A 144 9.31 12.07 -1.26
N ILE A 145 8.33 12.30 -0.40
CA ILE A 145 8.51 12.35 1.04
C ILE A 145 8.81 10.98 1.62
N TRP A 146 9.62 10.97 2.68
CA TRP A 146 9.84 9.80 3.51
C TRP A 146 8.74 9.67 4.57
N THR A 147 8.28 8.44 4.75
CA THR A 147 7.26 8.08 5.74
C THR A 147 7.75 6.88 6.53
N ALA A 148 7.80 6.97 7.86
CA ALA A 148 8.15 5.84 8.71
C ALA A 148 7.02 4.80 8.68
N THR A 149 7.31 3.60 8.18
CA THR A 149 6.34 2.51 8.01
C THR A 149 6.41 1.49 9.14
N GLU A 150 7.60 1.27 9.70
CA GLU A 150 7.81 0.31 10.77
C GLU A 150 8.86 0.85 11.75
N ILE A 151 8.61 0.67 13.04
CA ILE A 151 9.54 1.00 14.13
C ILE A 151 9.67 -0.25 14.98
N ASP A 152 10.83 -0.89 14.88
CA ASP A 152 11.20 -2.03 15.70
C ASP A 152 12.08 -1.55 16.84
N MET A 153 11.73 -1.89 18.08
CA MET A 153 12.77 -1.91 19.11
C MET A 153 13.71 -3.08 18.80
N VAL A 154 15.01 -2.96 19.07
CA VAL A 154 16.00 -4.03 18.86
C VAL A 154 16.93 -4.15 20.07
N THR A 155 17.54 -5.33 20.26
CA THR A 155 18.58 -5.50 21.27
C THR A 155 19.92 -4.96 20.77
N LEU A 156 20.82 -4.61 21.71
CA LEU A 156 22.19 -4.13 21.42
C LEU A 156 22.94 -5.01 20.41
N ASN A 157 22.93 -6.32 20.62
CA ASN A 157 23.65 -7.26 19.74
C ASN A 157 23.14 -7.20 18.29
N VAL A 158 21.82 -7.04 18.10
CA VAL A 158 21.20 -6.93 16.77
C VAL A 158 21.56 -5.60 16.12
N MET A 159 21.63 -4.52 16.91
CA MET A 159 22.04 -3.20 16.45
C MET A 159 23.49 -3.19 15.96
N GLU A 160 24.43 -3.76 16.73
CA GLU A 160 25.84 -3.86 16.35
C GLU A 160 26.04 -4.68 15.07
N GLU A 161 25.28 -5.76 14.88
CA GLU A 161 25.29 -6.54 13.64
C GLU A 161 24.83 -5.72 12.43
N MET A 162 23.84 -4.83 12.60
CA MET A 162 23.34 -3.96 11.55
C MET A 162 24.33 -2.85 11.19
N GLU A 163 25.00 -2.25 12.18
CA GLU A 163 26.05 -1.25 11.95
C GLU A 163 27.31 -1.87 11.32
N GLY A 164 27.71 -3.07 11.76
CA GLY A 164 28.93 -3.74 11.30
C GLY A 164 28.88 -4.28 9.86
N LYS A 165 27.71 -4.46 9.27
CA LYS A 165 27.53 -4.88 7.87
C LYS A 165 27.59 -3.72 6.86
N SER A 166 27.65 -2.47 7.33
CA SER A 166 27.63 -1.28 6.47
C SER A 166 29.03 -0.71 6.14
N ASN A 167 30.10 -1.40 6.56
CA ASN A 167 31.49 -1.13 6.17
C ASN A 167 31.98 -2.16 5.15
#